data_AF-A0A388M4Z5-F1
#
_entry.id   AF-A0A388M4Z5-F1
#
_cell.length_a   1.000
_cell.length_b   1.000
_cell.length_c   1.000
_cell.angle_alpha   90.00
_cell.angle_beta   90.00
_cell.angle_gamma   90.00
#
_symmetry.space_group_name_H-M   'P 1'
#
loop_
_entity.id
_entity.type
_entity.pdbx_description
1 polymer ?
#
loop_
_entity_poly.entity_id
_entity_poly.type
_entity_poly.pdbx_seq_one_letter_code
_entity_poly.pdbx_strand_id
1 'polypeptide(L)'
;MAGSLAADLVPRPEKLPEVTRMHSMTDRVKGSLSEYRNQIILLLSRYVANGKHMLQPHELKNELERVAELECFAGTKIKESAFGNLLRATQEAVVIPPYIALAVRPRVAEWQYIRVNVFELTVEQLSPSEYLEFKERLKAADDAAAPVCSDFATLEID
;
A
#
# COMPACT_ATOMS: atom_id res chain seq x y z
N MET A 1 -5.28 -46.11 50.01
CA MET A 1 -6.01 -46.17 48.72
C MET A 1 -6.20 -44.74 48.25
N ALA A 2 -5.25 -44.25 47.45
CA ALA A 2 -5.17 -42.84 47.06
C ALA A 2 -6.22 -42.52 45.98
N GLY A 3 -7.11 -41.57 46.29
CA GLY A 3 -8.09 -41.04 45.35
C GLY A 3 -7.46 -39.99 44.44
N SER A 4 -7.70 -40.16 43.15
CA SER A 4 -7.23 -39.37 42.01
C SER A 4 -7.67 -37.90 42.07
N LEU A 5 -6.71 -36.97 42.06
CA LEU A 5 -6.90 -35.56 41.71
C LEU A 5 -6.43 -35.37 40.26
N ALA A 6 -7.32 -35.64 39.31
CA ALA A 6 -7.10 -35.21 37.93
C ALA A 6 -7.42 -33.71 37.87
N ALA A 7 -6.39 -32.91 37.64
CA ALA A 7 -6.49 -31.47 37.48
C ALA A 7 -7.36 -31.14 36.25
N ASP A 8 -8.45 -30.41 36.49
CA ASP A 8 -9.21 -29.72 35.45
C ASP A 8 -8.35 -28.62 34.81
N LEU A 9 -7.52 -29.00 33.85
CA LEU A 9 -6.87 -28.06 32.95
C LEU A 9 -7.90 -27.64 31.90
N VAL A 10 -8.61 -26.55 32.19
CA VAL A 10 -9.41 -25.83 31.20
C VAL A 10 -8.48 -25.39 30.06
N PRO A 11 -8.72 -25.79 28.80
CA PRO A 11 -7.86 -25.38 27.70
C PRO A 11 -7.93 -23.86 27.52
N ARG A 12 -6.75 -23.23 27.50
CA ARG A 12 -6.58 -21.80 27.26
C ARG A 12 -7.16 -21.49 25.86
N PRO A 13 -8.09 -20.53 25.70
CA PRO A 13 -8.62 -20.21 24.39
C PRO A 13 -7.48 -19.68 23.50
N GLU A 14 -7.14 -20.45 22.46
CA GLU A 14 -6.11 -20.12 21.45
C GLU A 14 -6.56 -19.06 20.44
N LYS A 15 -7.72 -18.44 20.65
CA LYS A 15 -8.17 -17.34 19.80
C LYS A 15 -7.57 -16.05 20.35
N LEU A 16 -6.44 -15.68 19.75
CA LEU A 16 -6.00 -14.29 19.69
C LEU A 16 -7.23 -13.41 19.43
N PRO A 17 -7.42 -12.29 20.15
CA PRO A 17 -8.55 -11.43 19.91
C PRO A 17 -8.57 -11.12 18.42
N GLU A 18 -9.67 -11.49 17.76
CA GLU A 18 -9.96 -11.04 16.41
C GLU A 18 -9.99 -9.53 16.55
N VAL A 19 -8.85 -8.90 16.25
CA VAL A 19 -8.70 -7.46 16.31
C VAL A 19 -9.76 -6.98 15.35
N THR A 20 -10.86 -6.46 15.90
CA THR A 20 -11.84 -5.67 15.17
C THR A 20 -11.05 -4.52 14.59
N ARG A 21 -10.46 -4.77 13.41
CA ARG A 21 -9.49 -3.92 12.74
C ARG A 21 -10.26 -2.66 12.41
N MET A 22 -10.17 -1.67 13.29
CA MET A 22 -10.64 -0.32 13.04
C MET A 22 -10.22 0.01 11.61
N HIS A 23 -11.21 0.17 10.72
CA HIS A 23 -11.09 0.14 9.26
C HIS A 23 -9.66 0.36 8.76
N SER A 24 -9.06 -0.69 8.18
CA SER A 24 -7.71 -0.65 7.65
C SER A 24 -7.57 0.57 6.74
N MET A 25 -6.40 1.21 6.68
CA MET A 25 -6.18 2.38 5.81
C MET A 25 -6.70 2.16 4.38
N THR A 26 -6.58 0.92 3.89
CA THR A 26 -7.13 0.44 2.63
C THR A 26 -8.64 0.59 2.50
N ASP A 27 -9.42 0.35 3.56
CA ASP A 27 -10.88 0.45 3.54
C ASP A 27 -11.35 1.91 3.43
N ARG A 28 -10.66 2.81 4.14
CA ARG A 28 -10.91 4.26 4.04
C ARG A 28 -10.60 4.78 2.64
N VAL A 29 -9.49 4.30 2.08
CA VAL A 29 -9.09 4.61 0.70
C VAL A 29 -10.14 4.11 -0.28
N LYS A 30 -10.60 2.86 -0.17
CA LYS A 30 -11.68 2.31 -1.01
C LYS A 30 -12.97 3.16 -0.98
N GLY A 31 -13.34 3.69 0.19
CA GLY A 31 -14.45 4.64 0.31
C GLY A 31 -14.24 5.89 -0.55
N SER A 32 -13.07 6.51 -0.46
CA SER A 32 -12.74 7.69 -1.28
C SER A 32 -12.62 7.42 -2.79
N LEU A 33 -12.26 6.18 -3.19
CA LEU A 33 -12.26 5.78 -4.61
C LEU A 33 -13.66 5.81 -5.22
N SER A 34 -14.70 5.53 -4.43
CA SER A 34 -16.08 5.56 -4.90
C SER A 34 -16.60 7.00 -5.03
N GLU A 35 -16.19 7.89 -4.13
CA GLU A 35 -16.63 9.29 -4.09
C GLU A 35 -15.96 10.16 -5.17
N TYR A 36 -14.65 9.99 -5.38
CA TYR A 36 -13.85 10.78 -6.33
C TYR A 36 -13.35 9.95 -7.52
N ARG A 37 -14.17 8.99 -7.96
CA ARG A 37 -13.77 7.96 -8.94
C ARG A 37 -13.13 8.54 -10.21
N ASN A 38 -13.78 9.53 -10.82
CA ASN A 38 -13.34 10.08 -12.10
C ASN A 38 -12.01 10.84 -11.97
N GLN A 39 -11.86 11.61 -10.89
CA GLN A 39 -10.63 12.33 -10.57
C GLN A 39 -9.48 11.35 -10.34
N ILE A 40 -9.74 10.27 -9.59
CA ILE A 40 -8.73 9.25 -9.28
C ILE A 40 -8.34 8.47 -10.52
N ILE A 41 -9.29 8.07 -11.39
CA ILE A 41 -8.99 7.45 -12.68
C ILE A 41 -8.08 8.36 -13.51
N LEU A 42 -8.43 9.66 -13.63
CA LEU A 42 -7.62 10.60 -14.39
C LEU A 42 -6.21 10.70 -13.82
N LEU A 43 -6.08 10.84 -12.50
CA LEU A 43 -4.79 10.91 -11.83
C LEU A 43 -3.95 9.65 -12.06
N LEU A 44 -4.52 8.47 -11.83
CA LEU A 44 -3.84 7.19 -12.02
C LEU A 44 -3.45 6.97 -13.49
N SER A 45 -4.28 7.40 -14.44
CA SER A 45 -3.97 7.33 -15.87
C SER A 45 -2.75 8.19 -16.23
N ARG A 46 -2.58 9.37 -15.62
CA ARG A 46 -1.41 10.23 -15.82
C ARG A 46 -0.14 9.61 -15.26
N TYR A 47 -0.22 8.96 -14.11
CA TYR A 47 0.91 8.20 -13.56
C TYR A 47 1.29 7.03 -14.46
N VAL A 48 0.34 6.35 -15.08
CA VAL A 48 0.62 5.20 -15.97
C VAL A 48 1.07 5.64 -17.38
N ALA A 49 0.79 6.88 -17.79
CA ALA A 49 1.06 7.38 -19.14
C ALA A 49 2.54 7.29 -19.55
N ASN A 50 3.46 7.50 -18.60
CA ASN A 50 4.90 7.42 -18.85
C ASN A 50 5.43 5.97 -18.81
N GLY A 51 4.54 4.97 -18.75
CA GLY A 51 4.89 3.57 -18.71
C GLY A 51 5.55 3.19 -17.38
N LYS A 52 6.66 2.46 -17.45
CA LYS A 52 7.32 1.85 -16.30
C LYS A 52 8.38 2.78 -15.71
N HIS A 53 8.16 3.27 -14.48
CA HIS A 53 9.07 4.20 -13.81
C HIS A 53 8.79 4.30 -12.30
N MET A 54 9.65 5.02 -11.58
CA MET A 54 9.44 5.35 -10.16
C MET A 54 9.02 6.80 -10.04
N LEU A 55 8.04 7.06 -9.18
CA LEU A 55 7.50 8.39 -8.87
C LEU A 55 7.91 8.80 -7.46
N GLN A 56 8.37 10.03 -7.34
CA GLN A 56 8.72 10.67 -6.08
C GLN A 56 7.51 11.38 -5.44
N PRO A 57 7.56 11.68 -4.12
CA PRO A 57 6.46 12.34 -3.42
C PRO A 57 6.05 13.68 -4.02
N HIS A 58 7.01 14.45 -4.55
CA HIS A 58 6.72 15.74 -5.15
C HIS A 58 5.96 15.58 -6.47
N GLU A 59 6.26 14.57 -7.28
CA GLU A 59 5.54 14.26 -8.53
C GLU A 59 4.10 13.83 -8.23
N LEU A 60 3.91 12.99 -7.21
CA LEU A 60 2.59 12.58 -6.75
C LEU A 60 1.74 13.78 -6.33
N LYS A 61 2.32 14.68 -5.51
CA LYS A 61 1.66 15.89 -5.04
C LYS A 61 1.35 16.85 -6.18
N ASN A 62 2.30 17.09 -7.09
CA ASN A 62 2.12 17.99 -8.21
C ASN A 62 0.99 17.53 -9.13
N GLU A 63 0.91 16.24 -9.46
CA GLU A 63 -0.20 15.72 -10.26
C GLU A 63 -1.55 15.81 -9.55
N LEU A 64 -1.58 15.56 -8.24
CA LEU A 64 -2.80 15.72 -7.44
C LEU A 64 -3.29 17.17 -7.47
N GLU A 65 -2.38 18.14 -7.40
CA GLU A 65 -2.69 19.56 -7.52
C GLU A 65 -3.22 19.91 -8.91
N ARG A 66 -2.54 19.45 -9.97
CA ARG A 66 -2.98 19.66 -11.36
C ARG A 66 -4.38 19.10 -11.61
N VAL A 67 -4.72 17.93 -11.08
CA VAL A 67 -6.06 17.35 -11.24
C VAL A 67 -7.11 18.13 -10.43
N ALA A 68 -6.76 18.59 -9.23
CA ALA A 68 -7.66 19.36 -8.39
C ALA A 68 -7.99 20.77 -8.95
N GLU A 69 -7.12 21.32 -9.79
CA GLU A 69 -7.30 22.63 -10.45
C GLU A 69 -8.11 22.57 -11.75
N LEU A 70 -8.44 21.37 -12.24
CA LEU A 70 -9.25 21.24 -13.45
C LEU A 70 -10.68 21.74 -13.21
N GLU A 71 -11.17 22.57 -14.13
CA GLU A 71 -12.53 23.12 -14.07
C GLU A 71 -13.61 22.05 -14.04
N CYS A 72 -13.39 20.90 -14.69
CA CYS A 72 -14.32 19.77 -14.69
C CYS A 72 -14.55 19.16 -13.29
N PHE A 73 -13.67 19.47 -12.33
CA PHE A 73 -13.75 19.01 -10.96
C PHE A 73 -13.89 20.15 -9.95
N ALA A 74 -14.25 21.35 -10.42
CA ALA A 74 -14.47 22.52 -9.59
C ALA A 74 -15.46 22.20 -8.45
N GLY A 75 -15.09 22.59 -7.22
CA GLY A 75 -15.88 22.32 -6.02
C GLY A 75 -15.62 20.97 -5.34
N THR A 76 -14.88 20.05 -5.98
CA THR A 76 -14.51 18.77 -5.36
C THR A 76 -13.21 18.89 -4.56
N LYS A 77 -13.17 18.30 -3.36
CA LYS A 77 -12.04 18.40 -2.44
C LYS A 77 -11.23 17.11 -2.39
N ILE A 78 -10.78 16.61 -3.54
CA ILE A 78 -9.94 15.40 -3.60
C ILE A 78 -8.68 15.51 -2.72
N LYS A 79 -8.13 16.72 -2.56
CA LYS A 79 -6.99 16.97 -1.67
C LYS A 79 -7.32 16.60 -0.22
N GLU A 80 -8.52 16.85 0.28
CA GLU A 80 -8.91 16.55 1.67
C GLU A 80 -9.36 15.08 1.86
N SER A 81 -9.57 14.34 0.76
CA SER A 81 -10.00 12.94 0.78
C SER A 81 -8.98 11.98 1.43
N ALA A 82 -9.44 10.78 1.79
CA ALA A 82 -8.56 9.72 2.29
C ALA A 82 -7.47 9.34 1.28
N PHE A 83 -7.80 9.32 -0.02
CA PHE A 83 -6.83 9.11 -1.10
C PHE A 83 -5.82 10.26 -1.22
N GLY A 84 -6.25 11.51 -1.05
CA GLY A 84 -5.34 12.66 -1.01
C GLY A 84 -4.36 12.60 0.18
N ASN A 85 -4.84 12.18 1.35
CA ASN A 85 -3.99 11.92 2.52
C ASN A 85 -3.00 10.76 2.29
N LEU A 86 -3.45 9.69 1.64
CA LEU A 86 -2.61 8.55 1.24
C LEU A 86 -1.43 9.01 0.37
N LEU A 87 -1.71 9.77 -0.69
CA LEU A 87 -0.68 10.28 -1.58
C LEU A 87 0.30 11.22 -0.87
N ARG A 88 -0.18 12.05 0.07
CA ARG A 88 0.70 12.90 0.88
C ARG A 88 1.62 12.12 1.82
N ALA A 89 1.14 11.00 2.34
CA ALA A 89 1.92 10.10 3.20
C ALA A 89 2.80 9.12 2.42
N THR A 90 2.67 9.07 1.09
CA THR A 90 3.47 8.19 0.22
C THR A 90 4.88 8.74 0.09
N GLN A 91 5.87 7.88 0.32
CA GLN A 91 7.31 8.21 0.25
C GLN A 91 7.91 7.86 -1.12
N GLU A 92 7.40 6.82 -1.76
CA GLU A 92 7.78 6.45 -3.11
C GLU A 92 6.63 5.65 -3.73
N ALA A 93 6.52 5.74 -5.05
CA ALA A 93 5.59 4.95 -5.81
C ALA A 93 6.31 4.33 -7.01
N VAL A 94 6.01 3.06 -7.28
CA VAL A 94 6.55 2.31 -8.41
C VAL A 94 5.41 2.03 -9.36
N VAL A 95 5.57 2.48 -10.60
CA VAL A 95 4.57 2.29 -11.65
C VAL A 95 5.06 1.18 -12.59
N ILE A 96 4.30 0.10 -12.65
CA ILE A 96 4.46 -0.98 -13.64
C ILE A 96 3.06 -1.24 -14.20
N PRO A 97 2.70 -0.65 -15.36
CA PRO A 97 1.35 -0.74 -15.90
C PRO A 97 0.86 -2.20 -15.96
N PRO A 98 -0.35 -2.51 -15.45
CA PRO A 98 -1.39 -1.61 -14.94
C PRO A 98 -1.37 -1.35 -13.42
N TYR A 99 -0.33 -1.79 -12.73
CA TYR A 99 -0.21 -1.71 -11.28
C TYR A 99 0.62 -0.50 -10.83
N ILE A 100 0.19 0.10 -9.74
CA ILE A 100 0.96 1.10 -9.01
C ILE A 100 1.17 0.60 -7.59
N ALA A 101 2.42 0.41 -7.20
CA ALA A 101 2.80 0.05 -5.84
C ALA A 101 3.22 1.31 -5.08
N LEU A 102 2.63 1.55 -3.92
CA LEU A 102 2.83 2.73 -3.07
C LEU A 102 3.50 2.30 -1.77
N ALA A 103 4.63 2.92 -1.41
CA ALA A 103 5.20 2.81 -0.08
C ALA A 103 4.74 4.00 0.76
N VAL A 104 3.85 3.73 1.71
CA VAL A 104 3.20 4.75 2.54
C VAL A 104 3.82 4.74 3.92
N ARG A 105 4.11 5.94 4.44
CA ARG A 105 4.64 6.13 5.79
C ARG A 105 3.76 7.11 6.58
N PRO A 106 2.68 6.64 7.20
CA PRO A 106 1.79 7.49 7.99
C PRO A 106 2.44 8.02 9.27
N ARG A 107 3.33 7.24 9.89
CA ARG A 107 4.01 7.55 11.15
C ARG A 107 5.49 7.14 11.11
N VAL A 108 6.28 7.67 12.05
CA VAL A 108 7.67 7.26 12.23
C VAL A 108 7.71 5.77 12.59
N ALA A 109 8.66 5.04 11.99
CA ALA A 109 8.83 3.59 12.09
C ALA A 109 7.66 2.71 11.58
N GLU A 110 6.62 3.29 10.98
CA GLU A 110 5.49 2.54 10.43
C GLU A 110 5.48 2.61 8.90
N TRP A 111 5.62 1.46 8.24
CA TRP A 111 5.53 1.33 6.78
C TRP A 111 4.32 0.50 6.39
N GLN A 112 3.59 0.95 5.36
CA GLN A 112 2.49 0.22 4.76
C GLN A 112 2.69 0.20 3.25
N TYR A 113 2.59 -0.98 2.65
CA TYR A 113 2.73 -1.16 1.21
C TYR A 113 1.37 -1.46 0.61
N ILE A 114 1.02 -0.72 -0.45
CA ILE A 114 -0.30 -0.81 -1.08
C ILE A 114 -0.11 -0.96 -2.58
N ARG A 115 -0.88 -1.87 -3.18
CA ARG A 115 -1.01 -1.99 -4.63
C ARG A 115 -2.35 -1.43 -5.07
N VAL A 116 -2.33 -0.66 -6.15
CA VAL A 116 -3.52 -0.16 -6.83
C VAL A 116 -3.52 -0.67 -8.26
N ASN A 117 -4.63 -1.29 -8.68
CA ASN A 117 -4.88 -1.62 -10.07
C ASN A 117 -5.60 -0.44 -10.75
N VAL A 118 -5.01 0.14 -11.80
CA VAL A 118 -5.60 1.30 -12.47
C VAL A 118 -6.84 0.95 -13.29
N PHE A 119 -6.94 -0.26 -13.84
CA PHE A 119 -8.09 -0.67 -14.65
C PHE A 119 -9.30 -1.03 -13.80
N GLU A 120 -9.10 -1.81 -12.74
CA GLU A 120 -10.18 -2.27 -11.87
C GLU A 120 -10.46 -1.32 -10.70
N LEU A 121 -9.57 -0.36 -10.45
CA LEU A 121 -9.58 0.52 -9.27
C LEU A 121 -9.63 -0.25 -7.94
N THR A 122 -9.00 -1.43 -7.93
CA THR A 122 -8.86 -2.27 -6.74
C THR A 122 -7.64 -1.84 -5.93
N VAL A 123 -7.78 -1.89 -4.61
CA VAL A 123 -6.73 -1.51 -3.65
C VAL A 123 -6.47 -2.70 -2.74
N GLU A 124 -5.22 -3.13 -2.72
CA GLU A 124 -4.75 -4.30 -2.00
C GLU A 124 -3.55 -3.94 -1.13
N GLN A 125 -3.41 -4.62 0.01
CA GLN A 125 -2.24 -4.47 0.86
C GLN A 125 -1.16 -5.45 0.40
N LEU A 126 0.07 -4.97 0.31
CA LEU A 126 1.25 -5.79 0.00
C LEU A 126 2.07 -6.03 1.26
N SER A 127 2.75 -7.17 1.28
CA SER A 127 3.87 -7.42 2.18
C SER A 127 5.13 -6.67 1.72
N PRO A 128 6.11 -6.47 2.62
CA PRO A 128 7.38 -5.83 2.26
C PRO A 128 8.10 -6.56 1.11
N SER A 129 8.11 -7.89 1.12
CA SER A 129 8.77 -8.71 0.09
C SER A 129 8.14 -8.52 -1.29
N GLU A 130 6.80 -8.53 -1.38
CA GLU A 130 6.09 -8.29 -2.65
C GLU A 130 6.38 -6.88 -3.20
N TYR A 131 6.53 -5.89 -2.33
CA TYR A 131 6.90 -4.54 -2.74
C TYR A 131 8.34 -4.47 -3.26
N LEU A 132 9.27 -5.16 -2.61
CA LEU A 132 10.66 -5.25 -3.08
C LEU A 132 10.76 -5.95 -4.43
N GLU A 133 9.99 -7.03 -4.65
CA GLU A 133 9.89 -7.66 -5.97
C GLU A 133 9.41 -6.68 -7.05
N PHE A 134 8.45 -5.80 -6.72
CA PHE A 134 8.02 -4.74 -7.65
C PHE A 134 9.19 -3.80 -8.01
N LYS A 135 10.02 -3.43 -7.04
CA LYS A 135 11.22 -2.60 -7.27
C LYS A 135 12.30 -3.33 -8.05
N GLU A 136 12.48 -4.62 -7.84
CA GLU A 136 13.42 -5.44 -8.60
C GLU A 136 12.95 -5.59 -10.04
N ARG A 137 11.67 -5.90 -10.25
CA ARG A 137 11.07 -5.92 -11.58
C ARG A 137 11.24 -4.58 -12.29
N LEU A 138 11.26 -3.46 -11.57
CA LEU A 138 11.56 -2.15 -12.16
C LEU A 138 12.95 -2.14 -12.83
N LYS A 139 13.97 -2.63 -12.13
CA LYS A 139 15.37 -2.67 -12.58
C LYS A 139 15.67 -3.81 -13.56
N ALA A 140 15.10 -4.99 -13.36
CA ALA A 140 15.42 -6.22 -14.09
C ALA A 140 15.00 -6.23 -15.56
N ALA A 141 14.31 -5.19 -16.06
CA ALA A 141 14.06 -5.12 -17.51
C ALA A 141 15.30 -4.72 -18.33
N ASP A 142 16.39 -4.29 -17.68
CA ASP A 142 17.67 -4.05 -18.36
C ASP A 142 18.65 -5.23 -18.29
N ASP A 143 18.45 -6.22 -17.40
CA ASP A 143 19.38 -7.35 -17.27
C ASP A 143 18.66 -8.66 -16.92
N ALA A 144 18.80 -9.65 -17.81
CA ALA A 144 18.43 -11.03 -17.59
C ALA A 144 19.38 -11.69 -16.57
N ALA A 145 19.13 -11.51 -15.27
CA ALA A 145 19.78 -12.30 -14.23
C ALA A 145 18.89 -12.42 -12.98
N ALA A 146 18.79 -13.64 -12.45
CA ALA A 146 17.91 -14.01 -11.34
C ALA A 146 18.17 -13.19 -10.05
N PRO A 147 17.13 -12.84 -9.27
CA PRO A 147 17.31 -12.12 -8.01
C PRO A 147 17.87 -13.05 -6.93
N VAL A 148 18.96 -12.63 -6.30
CA VAL A 148 19.48 -13.22 -5.06
C VAL A 148 18.87 -12.46 -3.89
N CYS A 149 18.02 -13.12 -3.11
CA CYS A 149 17.49 -12.58 -1.86
C CYS A 149 18.61 -12.57 -0.81
N SER A 150 19.17 -11.41 -0.50
CA SER A 150 20.10 -11.26 0.62
C SER A 150 19.32 -10.95 1.89
N ASP A 151 18.81 -11.98 2.54
CA ASP A 151 18.29 -11.88 3.90
C ASP A 151 19.47 -11.67 4.86
N PHE A 152 19.88 -10.41 5.05
CA PHE A 152 20.81 -10.05 6.13
C PHE A 152 20.01 -9.85 7.42
N ALA A 153 19.46 -10.94 7.93
CA ALA A 153 18.88 -11.01 9.26
C ALA A 153 19.28 -12.31 9.96
N THR A 154 20.56 -12.68 9.88
CA THR A 154 21.16 -13.57 10.88
C THR A 154 21.72 -12.69 11.97
N LEU A 155 20.92 -12.43 13.00
CA LEU A 155 21.42 -11.96 14.29
C LEU A 155 22.15 -13.14 14.94
N GLU A 156 23.45 -13.27 14.69
CA GLU A 156 24.32 -13.98 15.63
C GLU A 156 24.49 -13.06 16.85
N ILE A 157 23.89 -13.49 17.96
CA ILE A 157 24.15 -12.93 19.29
C ILE A 157 25.22 -13.85 19.90
N ASP A 158 26.43 -13.31 20.10
CA ASP A 158 27.45 -13.88 21.00
C ASP A 158 27.03 -13.72 22.48
#